data_AF-A0A1Q3T995-F1
#
_entry.id   AF-A0A1Q3T995-F1
#
_cell.length_a   1.000
_cell.length_b   1.000
_cell.length_c   1.000
_cell.angle_alpha   90.00
_cell.angle_beta   90.00
_cell.angle_gamma   90.00
#
_symmetry.space_group_name_H-M   'P 1'
#
loop_
_entity.id
_entity.type
_entity.pdbx_description
1 polymer ?
#
loop_
_entity_poly.entity_id
_entity_poly.type
_entity_poly.pdbx_seq_one_letter_code
_entity_poly.pdbx_strand_id
1 'polypeptide(L)'
;MIDMLEEYEKKRKKQVSSMRSILDYGIGVLIAILGLFLFFRNYLNISFNEQFPPDIWDKVFGGVCVIYGSWRIYRGYKKNYFK
;
A
#
# COMPACT_ATOMS: atom_id res chain seq x y z
N MET A 1 -24.75 -11.64 -30.88
CA MET A 1 -23.93 -10.42 -31.05
C MET A 1 -23.98 -9.54 -29.80
N ILE A 2 -25.15 -9.31 -29.21
CA ILE A 2 -25.32 -8.58 -27.95
C ILE A 2 -24.63 -9.31 -26.77
N ASP A 3 -24.81 -10.63 -26.64
CA ASP A 3 -24.19 -11.42 -25.55
C ASP A 3 -22.64 -11.40 -25.59
N MET A 4 -22.05 -11.36 -26.79
CA MET A 4 -20.60 -11.30 -26.98
C MET A 4 -20.00 -9.97 -26.51
N LEU A 5 -20.73 -8.87 -26.72
CA LEU A 5 -20.31 -7.54 -26.26
C LEU A 5 -20.39 -7.44 -24.74
N GLU A 6 -21.46 -7.99 -24.14
CA GLU A 6 -21.68 -7.96 -22.71
C GLU A 6 -20.64 -8.80 -21.94
N GLU A 7 -20.28 -9.98 -22.45
CA GLU A 7 -19.17 -10.79 -21.93
C GLU A 7 -17.82 -10.06 -22.02
N TYR A 8 -17.56 -9.40 -23.14
CA TYR A 8 -16.31 -8.68 -23.37
C TYR A 8 -16.17 -7.49 -22.41
N GLU A 9 -17.25 -6.72 -22.21
CA GLU A 9 -17.29 -5.63 -21.23
C GLU A 9 -17.08 -6.14 -19.80
N LYS A 10 -17.70 -7.27 -19.43
CA LYS A 10 -17.57 -7.87 -18.10
C LYS A 10 -16.13 -8.31 -17.83
N LYS A 11 -15.45 -8.93 -18.81
CA LYS A 11 -14.03 -9.31 -18.72
C LYS A 11 -13.13 -8.08 -18.58
N ARG A 12 -13.36 -7.03 -19.37
CA ARG A 12 -12.64 -5.75 -19.28
C ARG A 12 -12.82 -5.08 -17.92
N LYS A 13 -14.06 -4.98 -17.42
CA LYS A 13 -14.37 -4.40 -16.10
C LYS A 13 -13.68 -5.20 -14.98
N LYS A 14 -13.68 -6.53 -15.06
CA LYS A 14 -12.98 -7.41 -14.09
C LYS A 14 -11.46 -7.16 -14.11
N GLN A 15 -10.83 -7.14 -15.28
CA GLN A 15 -9.38 -6.91 -15.40
C GLN A 15 -8.96 -5.53 -14.88
N VAL A 16 -9.67 -4.46 -15.27
CA VAL A 16 -9.39 -3.10 -14.80
C VAL A 16 -9.54 -3.00 -13.28
N SER A 17 -10.56 -3.64 -12.73
CA SER A 17 -10.82 -3.63 -11.29
C SER A 17 -9.77 -4.43 -10.49
N SER A 18 -9.30 -5.56 -11.02
CA SER A 18 -8.20 -6.33 -10.44
C SER A 18 -6.90 -5.54 -10.46
N MET A 19 -6.57 -4.91 -11.59
CA MET A 19 -5.34 -4.10 -11.73
C MET A 19 -5.33 -2.92 -10.76
N ARG A 20 -6.47 -2.23 -10.61
CA ARG A 20 -6.61 -1.14 -9.65
C ARG A 20 -6.42 -1.61 -8.20
N SER A 21 -6.87 -2.82 -7.88
CA SER A 21 -6.76 -3.38 -6.53
C SER A 21 -5.33 -3.82 -6.21
N ILE A 22 -4.59 -4.35 -7.19
CA ILE A 22 -3.16 -4.66 -7.06
C ILE A 22 -2.35 -3.38 -6.82
N LEU A 23 -2.65 -2.31 -7.55
CA LEU A 23 -2.00 -1.01 -7.33
C LEU A 23 -2.30 -0.44 -5.94
N ASP A 24 -3.55 -0.50 -5.49
CA ASP A 24 -3.93 -0.05 -4.15
C ASP A 24 -3.24 -0.86 -3.04
N TYR A 25 -3.09 -2.18 -3.24
CA TYR A 25 -2.38 -3.06 -2.33
C TYR A 25 -0.88 -2.77 -2.32
N GLY A 26 -0.25 -2.69 -3.50
CA GLY A 26 1.18 -2.41 -3.65
C GLY A 26 1.58 -1.07 -3.04
N ILE A 27 0.80 -0.02 -3.31
CA ILE A 27 1.01 1.31 -2.69
C ILE A 27 0.82 1.23 -1.17
N GLY A 28 -0.19 0.49 -0.68
CA GLY A 28 -0.38 0.27 0.75
C GLY A 28 0.82 -0.41 1.43
N VAL A 29 1.38 -1.44 0.80
CA VAL A 29 2.58 -2.15 1.27
C VAL A 29 3.79 -1.22 1.29
N LEU A 30 4.03 -0.46 0.22
CA LEU A 30 5.15 0.49 0.16
C LEU A 30 5.05 1.54 1.27
N ILE A 31 3.86 2.13 1.47
CA ILE A 31 3.64 3.11 2.53
C ILE A 31 3.85 2.50 3.91
N ALA A 32 3.38 1.27 4.15
CA ALA A 32 3.56 0.59 5.43
C ALA A 32 5.05 0.29 5.72
N ILE A 33 5.81 -0.16 4.72
CA ILE A 33 7.24 -0.43 4.85
C ILE A 33 8.01 0.87 5.14
N LEU A 34 7.73 1.94 4.40
CA LEU A 34 8.35 3.25 4.63
C LEU A 34 7.98 3.81 6.01
N GLY A 35 6.72 3.65 6.43
CA GLY A 35 6.27 4.05 7.76
C GLY A 35 6.99 3.28 8.87
N LEU A 36 7.14 1.97 8.72
CA LEU A 36 7.89 1.13 9.66
C LEU A 36 9.35 1.55 9.72
N PHE A 37 9.98 1.78 8.57
CA PHE A 37 11.35 2.27 8.50
C PHE A 37 11.52 3.60 9.25
N LEU A 38 10.67 4.59 8.98
CA LEU A 38 10.72 5.89 9.66
C LEU A 38 10.41 5.79 11.16
N PHE A 39 9.51 4.90 11.57
CA PHE A 39 9.19 4.71 12.98
C PHE A 39 10.34 4.06 13.76
N PHE A 40 11.02 3.08 13.15
CA PHE A 40 12.09 2.31 13.80
C PHE A 40 13.50 2.86 13.55
N ARG A 41 13.70 3.82 12.63
CA ARG A 41 15.04 4.33 12.29
C ARG A 41 15.81 4.85 13.49
N ASN A 42 15.14 5.39 14.51
CA ASN A 42 15.80 5.86 15.74
C ASN A 42 16.50 4.74 16.53
N TYR A 43 16.07 3.49 16.37
CA TYR A 43 16.71 2.33 16.99
C TYR A 43 17.82 1.74 16.12
N LEU A 44 17.95 2.17 14.86
CA LEU A 44 18.93 1.66 13.91
C LEU A 44 20.13 2.61 13.88
N ASN A 45 21.32 2.10 14.18
CA ASN A 45 22.57 2.86 14.03
C ASN A 45 23.04 2.85 12.57
N ILE A 46 22.32 3.57 11.70
CA ILE A 46 22.62 3.70 10.27
C ILE A 46 23.31 5.04 10.03
N SER A 47 24.32 5.10 9.15
CA SER A 47 24.97 6.37 8.74
C SER A 47 23.99 7.42 8.19
N PHE A 48 22.81 6.99 7.71
CA PHE A 48 21.73 7.90 7.31
C PHE A 48 21.25 8.80 8.47
N ASN A 49 21.23 8.28 9.70
CA ASN A 49 20.82 9.04 10.88
C ASN A 49 21.87 10.07 11.33
N GLU A 50 23.13 9.90 10.92
CA GLU A 50 24.19 10.88 11.19
C GLU A 50 24.01 12.12 10.32
N GLN A 51 23.58 11.95 9.07
CA GLN A 51 23.27 13.05 8.15
C GLN A 51 21.89 13.65 8.40
N PHE A 52 20.91 12.81 8.77
CA PHE A 52 19.54 13.20 9.07
C PHE A 52 19.16 12.69 10.46
N PRO A 53 19.36 13.49 11.51
CA PRO A 53 19.02 13.05 12.86
C PRO A 53 17.52 12.71 12.95
N PRO A 54 17.17 11.57 13.58
CA PRO A 54 15.78 11.18 13.76
C PRO A 54 15.05 12.17 14.65
N ASP A 55 13.93 12.68 14.16
CA ASP A 55 13.11 13.64 14.89
C ASP A 55 11.78 13.02 15.36
N ILE A 56 11.13 13.67 16.33
CA ILE A 56 9.80 13.29 16.80
C ILE A 56 8.78 13.27 15.65
N TRP A 57 8.91 14.16 14.67
CA TRP A 57 8.04 14.15 13.50
C TRP A 57 8.21 12.92 12.62
N ASP A 58 9.42 12.35 12.51
CA ASP A 58 9.66 11.09 11.78
C ASP A 58 8.90 9.92 12.41
N LYS A 59 8.88 9.87 13.74
CA LYS A 59 8.18 8.83 14.49
C LYS A 59 6.65 8.96 14.36
N VAL A 60 6.13 10.19 14.43
CA VAL A 60 4.69 10.45 14.25
C VAL A 60 4.26 10.15 12.81
N PHE A 61 5.00 10.66 11.83
CA PHE A 61 4.72 10.44 10.41
C PHE A 61 4.84 8.95 10.05
N GLY A 62 5.89 8.30 10.54
CA GLY A 62 6.08 6.86 10.41
C GLY A 62 4.88 6.07 10.96
N GLY A 63 4.42 6.41 12.17
CA GLY A 63 3.23 5.81 12.77
C GLY A 63 1.96 5.98 11.94
N VAL A 64 1.71 7.19 11.42
CA VAL A 64 0.56 7.46 10.52
C VAL A 64 0.66 6.66 9.23
N CYS A 65 1.84 6.59 8.62
CA CYS A 65 2.09 5.79 7.43
C CYS A 65 1.87 4.30 7.67
N VAL A 66 2.30 3.75 8.82
CA VAL A 66 2.02 2.36 9.17
C VAL A 66 0.51 2.13 9.30
N ILE A 67 -0.20 2.96 10.08
CA ILE A 67 -1.65 2.81 10.27
C ILE A 67 -2.40 2.89 8.93
N TYR A 68 -2.10 3.90 8.11
CA TYR A 68 -2.75 4.09 6.82
C TYR A 68 -2.37 3.02 5.79
N GLY A 69 -1.09 2.63 5.74
CA GLY A 69 -0.58 1.55 4.91
C GLY A 69 -1.23 0.21 5.27
N SER A 70 -1.29 -0.13 6.55
CA SER A 70 -2.00 -1.32 7.05
C SER A 70 -3.48 -1.30 6.69
N TRP A 71 -4.17 -0.16 6.80
CA TRP A 71 -5.56 -0.03 6.35
C TRP A 71 -5.71 -0.26 4.84
N ARG A 72 -4.81 0.27 4.02
CA ARG A 72 -4.78 0.05 2.56
C ARG A 72 -4.54 -1.41 2.20
N ILE A 73 -3.61 -2.08 2.90
CA ILE A 73 -3.34 -3.52 2.75
C ILE A 73 -4.59 -4.33 3.13
N TYR A 74 -5.21 -4.05 4.28
CA TYR A 74 -6.44 -4.72 4.71
C TYR A 74 -7.58 -4.56 3.68
N ARG A 75 -7.78 -3.35 3.17
CA ARG A 75 -8.77 -3.07 2.13
C ARG A 75 -8.46 -3.83 0.83
N GLY A 76 -7.19 -3.90 0.43
CA GLY A 76 -6.73 -4.65 -0.73
C GLY A 76 -6.92 -6.16 -0.58
N TYR A 77 -6.62 -6.71 0.61
CA TYR A 77 -6.76 -8.12 0.94
C TYR A 77 -8.23 -8.57 1.03
N LYS A 78 -9.10 -7.77 1.66
CA LYS A 78 -10.54 -8.07 1.73
C LYS A 78 -11.20 -8.05 0.34
N LYS A 79 -10.61 -7.31 -0.59
CA LYS A 79 -10.97 -7.34 -2.01
C LYS A 79 -10.42 -8.56 -2.75
N ASN A 80 -10.03 -9.65 -2.07
CA ASN A 80 -9.64 -10.90 -2.70
C ASN A 80 -10.60 -11.28 -3.83
N TYR A 81 -10.17 -10.94 -5.04
CA TYR A 81 -10.71 -11.28 -6.37
C TYR A 81 -10.53 -12.77 -6.67
N PHE A 82 -10.05 -13.55 -5.70
CA PHE A 82 -9.88 -15.00 -5.73
C PHE A 82 -11.17 -15.72 -5.28
N LYS A 83 -12.31 -15.26 -5.78
CA LYS A 83 -13.53 -16.06 -5.91
C LYS A 83 -14.06 -15.92 -7.34
#